data_AF-A0A6J7ZV01-F1
#
_entry.id   AF-A0A6J7ZV01-F1
#
_cell.length_a   1.000
_cell.length_b   1.000
_cell.length_c   1.000
_cell.angle_alpha   90.00
_cell.angle_beta   90.00
_cell.angle_gamma   90.00
#
_symmetry.space_group_name_H-M   'P 1'
#
loop_
_entity.id
_entity.type
_entity.pdbx_description
1 polymer ?
#
loop_
_entity_poly.entity_id
_entity_poly.type
_entity_poly.pdbx_seq_one_letter_code
_entity_poly.pdbx_strand_id
1 'polypeptide(L)'
;MCVSDCTLYKGCNAVNYIRSRLECELLNVTFPNDSLTDIDGSVYTKIDGWKKEKDGCTPNPCKVGHKCIPTMYNNHICLKFDAPCDVKPCKNNGVCRNKVNGYRCMCSGVYAGDNCEWNKHRYFTYSSGVISSPNYPSSYTNNLRYKYFVRVQAGQRIAMTFSRIDTEAKFDYVQVFDGSKLSDRLLLKYAGFSSSSITVQSTSNTMLMLFTSDGSNTASGFTATYSSHS
;
A
#
# COMPACT_ATOMS: atom_id res chain seq x y z
N MET A 1 2.45 36.35 13.15
CA MET A 1 1.87 35.87 11.87
C MET A 1 1.28 34.50 12.14
N CYS A 2 -0.03 34.31 11.95
CA CYS A 2 -0.67 33.01 12.14
C CYS A 2 -0.08 32.00 11.16
N VAL A 3 0.58 30.96 11.67
CA VAL A 3 1.22 29.94 10.84
C VAL A 3 0.17 28.86 10.56
N SER A 4 -0.40 28.87 9.36
CA SER A 4 -1.42 27.89 8.93
C SER A 4 -0.84 26.50 8.65
N ASP A 5 0.48 26.37 8.56
CA ASP A 5 1.18 25.13 8.21
C ASP A 5 2.52 24.99 8.96
N CYS A 6 2.63 23.99 9.84
CA CYS A 6 3.81 23.69 10.67
C CYS A 6 5.02 23.21 9.83
N THR A 7 4.80 22.77 8.59
CA THR A 7 5.86 22.26 7.71
C THR A 7 6.81 23.36 7.21
N LEU A 8 6.44 24.63 7.35
CA LEU A 8 7.21 25.77 6.85
C LEU A 8 8.19 26.38 7.89
N TYR A 9 8.23 25.86 9.13
CA TYR A 9 9.11 26.37 10.20
C TYR A 9 10.18 25.34 10.62
N LYS A 10 11.46 25.74 10.57
CA LYS A 10 12.55 24.95 11.18
C LYS A 10 12.36 24.87 12.70
N GLY A 11 12.18 23.66 13.24
CA GLY A 11 12.00 23.41 14.68
C GLY A 11 10.54 23.33 15.17
N CYS A 12 9.56 23.14 14.27
CA CYS A 12 8.14 23.06 14.61
C CYS A 12 7.78 21.69 15.21
N ASN A 13 7.62 21.58 16.54
CA ASN A 13 7.05 20.40 17.21
C ASN A 13 5.57 20.64 17.58
N ALA A 14 4.84 19.59 17.96
CA ALA A 14 3.40 19.69 18.30
C ALA A 14 3.10 20.78 19.36
N VAL A 15 4.06 21.03 20.27
CA VAL A 15 3.97 22.06 21.32
C VAL A 15 4.01 23.47 20.72
N ASN A 16 4.90 23.74 19.76
CA ASN A 16 5.03 25.04 19.10
C ASN A 16 3.84 25.36 18.18
N TYR A 17 3.28 24.34 17.50
CA TYR A 17 2.08 24.49 16.68
C TYR A 17 0.84 24.82 17.52
N ILE A 18 0.63 24.11 18.64
CA ILE A 18 -0.49 24.37 19.55
C ILE A 18 -0.39 25.78 20.15
N ARG A 19 0.84 26.22 20.50
CA ARG A 19 1.08 27.57 21.03
C ARG A 19 0.73 28.66 20.01
N SER A 20 1.06 28.49 18.73
CA SER A 20 0.69 29.44 17.67
C SER A 20 -0.82 29.42 17.36
N ARG A 21 -1.47 28.24 17.46
CA ARG A 21 -2.92 28.08 17.30
C ARG A 21 -3.70 28.81 18.41
N LEU A 22 -3.25 28.71 19.66
CA LEU A 22 -3.83 29.42 20.83
C LEU A 22 -3.72 30.94 20.72
N GLU A 23 -2.67 31.47 20.11
CA GLU A 23 -2.56 32.91 19.80
C GLU A 23 -3.56 33.34 18.72
N CYS A 24 -3.93 32.46 17.79
CA CYS A 24 -4.87 32.73 16.69
C CYS A 24 -6.34 32.43 17.02
N GLU A 25 -6.66 31.60 18.02
CA GLU A 25 -8.03 31.40 18.52
C GLU A 25 -8.62 32.69 19.13
N LEU A 26 -7.78 33.59 19.66
CA LEU A 26 -8.18 34.95 20.06
C LEU A 26 -8.59 35.85 18.87
N LEU A 27 -8.39 35.39 17.63
CA LEU A 27 -8.68 36.09 16.38
C LEU A 27 -9.78 35.40 15.53
N ASN A 28 -10.48 34.41 16.07
CA ASN A 28 -11.58 33.67 15.40
C ASN A 28 -11.18 33.03 14.05
N VAL A 29 -9.98 32.43 13.96
CA VAL A 29 -9.54 31.69 12.76
C VAL A 29 -9.86 30.20 12.88
N THR A 30 -10.65 29.66 11.94
CA THR A 30 -10.91 28.21 11.82
C THR A 30 -9.76 27.50 11.14
N PHE A 31 -9.26 26.41 11.73
CA PHE A 31 -8.18 25.60 11.17
C PHE A 31 -8.72 24.33 10.48
N PRO A 32 -8.11 23.84 9.39
CA PRO A 32 -8.76 22.85 8.53
C PRO A 32 -8.69 21.39 9.02
N ASN A 33 -7.94 21.06 10.07
CA ASN A 33 -7.74 19.66 10.50
C ASN A 33 -7.59 19.53 12.03
N ASP A 34 -8.21 18.50 12.60
CA ASP A 34 -8.20 18.17 14.04
C ASP A 34 -7.12 17.14 14.43
N SER A 35 -6.22 16.80 13.49
CA SER A 35 -5.08 15.89 13.66
C SER A 35 -3.76 16.65 13.63
N LEU A 36 -2.86 16.39 14.58
CA LEU A 36 -1.52 16.95 14.67
C LEU A 36 -0.47 15.87 14.42
N THR A 37 0.53 16.16 13.59
CA THR A 37 1.69 15.28 13.39
C THR A 37 2.93 15.97 13.95
N ASP A 38 3.63 15.31 14.88
CA ASP A 38 4.88 15.83 15.47
C ASP A 38 6.08 15.55 14.52
N ILE A 39 7.25 16.15 14.79
CA ILE A 39 8.45 16.01 13.93
C ILE A 39 8.89 14.54 13.79
N ASP A 40 8.62 13.73 14.82
CA ASP A 40 8.90 12.30 14.85
C ASP A 40 7.89 11.44 14.07
N GLY A 41 6.86 12.06 13.47
CA GLY A 41 5.80 11.39 12.71
C GLY A 41 4.62 10.88 13.55
N SER A 42 4.63 11.11 14.88
CA SER A 42 3.53 10.73 15.77
C SER A 42 2.27 11.53 15.46
N VAL A 43 1.14 10.83 15.28
CA VAL A 43 -0.17 11.45 15.02
C VAL A 43 -0.98 11.53 16.32
N TYR A 44 -1.58 12.68 16.56
CA TYR A 44 -2.46 12.95 17.70
C TYR A 44 -3.81 13.43 17.18
N THR A 45 -4.90 12.78 17.57
CA THR A 45 -6.26 13.29 17.36
C THR A 45 -6.79 14.02 18.58
N LYS A 46 -7.58 15.05 18.29
CA LYS A 46 -8.44 15.74 19.23
C LYS A 46 -9.43 14.77 19.88
N ILE A 47 -9.39 14.67 21.21
CA ILE A 47 -10.47 14.06 21.99
C ILE A 47 -11.45 15.17 22.35
N ASP A 48 -12.75 14.85 22.32
CA ASP A 48 -13.79 15.73 22.86
C ASP A 48 -13.43 16.21 24.26
N GLY A 49 -13.39 17.54 24.43
CA GLY A 49 -12.96 18.18 25.67
C GLY A 49 -11.59 18.86 25.61
N TRP A 50 -11.32 19.66 24.57
CA TRP A 50 -10.35 20.75 24.67
C TRP A 50 -10.87 21.78 25.69
N LYS A 51 -10.85 21.41 26.96
CA LYS A 51 -11.19 22.30 28.04
C LYS A 51 -9.89 22.95 28.47
N LYS A 52 -9.85 24.27 28.37
CA LYS A 52 -8.85 25.07 29.06
C LYS A 52 -9.07 24.87 30.55
N GLU A 53 -8.31 23.97 31.13
CA GLU A 53 -8.39 23.64 32.56
C GLU A 53 -7.21 24.27 33.29
N LYS A 54 -7.50 24.83 34.47
CA LYS A 54 -6.49 25.38 35.38
C LYS A 54 -5.60 24.23 35.89
N ASP A 55 -4.39 24.53 36.36
CA ASP A 55 -3.47 23.63 37.09
C ASP A 55 -2.23 23.10 36.33
N GLY A 56 -1.94 23.62 35.13
CA GLY A 56 -0.72 23.25 34.39
C GLY A 56 -0.64 21.74 34.09
N CYS A 57 0.57 21.19 33.91
CA CYS A 57 0.79 19.76 33.59
C CYS A 57 1.50 18.98 34.71
N THR A 58 1.56 19.52 35.93
CA THR A 58 2.33 18.92 37.04
C THR A 58 1.49 18.93 38.32
N PRO A 59 0.89 17.78 38.73
CA PRO A 59 0.93 16.47 38.07
C PRO A 59 0.12 16.43 36.76
N ASN A 60 0.36 15.45 35.89
CA ASN A 60 -0.36 15.34 34.60
C ASN A 60 -1.87 15.11 34.85
N PRO A 61 -2.75 16.08 34.53
CA PRO A 61 -4.19 15.99 34.76
C PRO A 61 -4.92 15.16 33.70
N CYS A 62 -4.25 14.78 32.60
CA CYS A 62 -4.86 14.02 31.51
C CYS A 62 -5.08 12.54 31.85
N LYS A 63 -6.02 11.90 31.14
CA LYS A 63 -6.23 10.44 31.25
C LYS A 63 -4.91 9.68 30.98
N VAL A 64 -4.78 8.52 31.62
CA VAL A 64 -3.61 7.65 31.48
C VAL A 64 -3.32 7.38 29.99
N GLY A 65 -2.07 7.62 29.57
CA GLY A 65 -1.63 7.46 28.18
C GLY A 65 -1.80 8.71 27.29
N HIS A 66 -2.39 9.79 27.79
CA HIS A 66 -2.51 11.05 27.05
C HIS A 66 -1.38 12.03 27.40
N LYS A 67 -0.97 12.82 26.40
CA LYS A 67 0.08 13.84 26.52
C LYS A 67 -0.52 15.17 26.96
N CYS A 68 0.01 15.75 28.03
CA CYS A 68 -0.37 17.09 28.50
C CYS A 68 0.54 18.16 27.88
N ILE A 69 -0.04 19.24 27.38
CA ILE A 69 0.69 20.39 26.84
C ILE A 69 0.28 21.64 27.63
N PRO A 70 1.21 22.31 28.34
CA PRO A 70 0.93 23.52 29.07
C PRO A 70 0.71 24.70 28.10
N THR A 71 -0.19 25.60 28.47
CA THR A 71 -0.58 26.79 27.70
C THR A 71 -0.46 28.04 28.56
N MET A 72 -0.80 29.22 28.00
CA MET A 72 -0.74 30.49 28.75
C MET A 72 -1.62 30.45 30.02
N TYR A 73 -1.21 31.19 31.06
CA TYR A 73 -1.96 31.35 32.32
C TYR A 73 -2.23 30.05 33.09
N ASN A 74 -1.24 29.16 33.21
CA ASN A 74 -1.32 27.88 33.94
C ASN A 74 -2.47 26.96 33.47
N ASN A 75 -2.82 26.99 32.18
CA ASN A 75 -3.79 26.04 31.63
C ASN A 75 -3.10 24.91 30.86
N HIS A 76 -3.84 23.86 30.48
CA HIS A 76 -3.30 22.75 29.71
C HIS A 76 -4.26 22.21 28.64
N ILE A 77 -3.74 21.34 27.75
CA ILE A 77 -4.47 20.57 26.74
C ILE A 77 -4.04 19.10 26.81
N CYS A 78 -5.00 18.18 26.66
CA CYS A 78 -4.75 16.74 26.61
C CYS A 78 -4.85 16.20 25.18
N LEU A 79 -3.81 15.51 24.72
CA LEU A 79 -3.78 14.86 23.41
C LEU A 79 -3.81 13.34 23.53
N LYS A 80 -4.62 12.69 22.69
CA LYS A 80 -4.53 11.24 22.47
C LYS A 80 -3.33 10.95 21.59
N PHE A 81 -2.49 10.01 21.97
CA PHE A 81 -1.59 9.38 21.01
C PHE A 81 -2.43 8.40 20.19
N ASP A 82 -2.55 8.62 18.89
CA ASP A 82 -3.12 7.59 18.03
C ASP A 82 -2.01 6.63 17.65
N ALA A 83 -2.18 5.39 18.09
CA ALA A 83 -1.29 4.36 17.61
C ALA A 83 -1.41 4.30 16.08
N PRO A 84 -0.33 3.95 15.34
CA PRO A 84 -0.37 3.95 13.89
C PRO A 84 -1.53 3.17 13.25
N CYS A 85 -2.06 2.14 13.92
CA CYS A 85 -3.25 1.42 13.46
C CYS A 85 -4.61 2.07 13.78
N ASP A 86 -4.67 3.04 14.69
CA ASP A 86 -5.92 3.72 15.06
C ASP A 86 -6.45 4.58 13.90
N VAL A 87 -5.54 5.11 13.06
CA VAL A 87 -5.88 5.83 11.83
C VAL A 87 -6.25 4.89 10.66
N LYS A 88 -6.37 3.58 10.92
CA LYS A 88 -6.76 2.53 9.96
C LYS A 88 -6.03 2.65 8.60
N PRO A 89 -4.68 2.58 8.57
CA PRO A 89 -3.91 2.81 7.35
C PRO A 89 -4.06 1.69 6.31
N CYS A 90 -4.44 0.48 6.73
CA CYS A 90 -4.58 -0.67 5.85
C CYS A 90 -5.87 -0.63 5.03
N LYS A 91 -5.76 -0.69 3.70
CA LYS A 91 -6.88 -0.75 2.75
C LYS A 91 -7.36 -2.18 2.53
N ASN A 92 -8.48 -2.32 1.83
CA ASN A 92 -8.98 -3.60 1.30
C ASN A 92 -9.09 -4.72 2.35
N ASN A 93 -9.63 -4.38 3.52
CA ASN A 93 -9.80 -5.27 4.67
C ASN A 93 -8.47 -5.86 5.18
N GLY A 94 -7.34 -5.16 4.99
CA GLY A 94 -6.06 -5.53 5.60
C GLY A 94 -6.09 -5.38 7.12
N VAL A 95 -5.45 -6.30 7.83
CA VAL A 95 -5.36 -6.26 9.30
C VAL A 95 -4.11 -5.46 9.71
N CYS A 96 -4.31 -4.37 10.45
CA CYS A 96 -3.21 -3.54 10.94
C CYS A 96 -2.62 -4.10 12.24
N ARG A 97 -1.28 -4.11 12.36
CA ARG A 97 -0.57 -4.37 13.62
C ARG A 97 0.44 -3.27 13.92
N ASN A 98 0.33 -2.69 15.12
CA ASN A 98 1.29 -1.71 15.62
C ASN A 98 2.66 -2.39 15.80
N LYS A 99 3.73 -1.64 15.54
CA LYS A 99 5.13 -2.03 15.74
C LYS A 99 5.84 -0.91 16.51
N VAL A 100 7.03 -1.22 17.05
CA VAL A 100 7.86 -0.24 17.78
C VAL A 100 8.17 0.98 16.91
N ASN A 101 8.39 0.79 15.60
CA ASN A 101 8.68 1.85 14.63
C ASN A 101 7.60 1.92 13.53
N GLY A 102 6.33 2.09 13.91
CA GLY A 102 5.21 2.30 12.97
C GLY A 102 4.17 1.19 12.99
N TYR A 103 3.77 0.68 11.81
CA TYR A 103 2.79 -0.41 11.68
C TYR A 103 3.17 -1.40 10.58
N ARG A 104 2.42 -2.49 10.50
CA ARG A 104 2.42 -3.41 9.36
C ARG A 104 1.00 -3.79 9.01
N CYS A 105 0.67 -3.72 7.73
CA CYS A 105 -0.56 -4.31 7.21
C CYS A 105 -0.35 -5.79 6.84
N MET A 106 -1.26 -6.64 7.33
CA MET A 106 -1.41 -8.01 6.87
C MET A 106 -2.52 -8.04 5.82
N CYS A 107 -2.13 -8.08 4.56
CA CYS A 107 -3.09 -8.01 3.45
C CYS A 107 -3.89 -9.28 3.29
N SER A 108 -5.18 -9.10 2.99
CA SER A 108 -6.04 -10.19 2.51
C SER A 108 -5.50 -10.72 1.18
N GLY A 109 -5.72 -12.01 0.90
CA GLY A 109 -4.89 -12.77 -0.05
C GLY A 109 -4.64 -12.12 -1.42
N VAL A 110 -5.65 -11.48 -2.00
CA VAL A 110 -5.58 -10.87 -3.35
C VAL A 110 -4.95 -9.47 -3.36
N TYR A 111 -4.58 -8.90 -2.21
CA TYR A 111 -4.02 -7.55 -2.11
C TYR A 111 -2.54 -7.53 -1.67
N ALA A 112 -1.81 -6.49 -2.05
CA ALA A 112 -0.39 -6.23 -1.80
C ALA A 112 -0.13 -4.73 -1.57
N GLY A 113 1.12 -4.38 -1.25
CA GLY A 113 1.55 -3.02 -0.92
C GLY A 113 1.69 -2.84 0.59
N ASP A 114 2.35 -1.77 1.00
CA ASP A 114 2.58 -1.46 2.43
C ASP A 114 1.25 -1.26 3.17
N ASN A 115 0.23 -0.79 2.44
CA ASN A 115 -1.12 -0.51 2.93
C ASN A 115 -2.19 -1.39 2.26
N CYS A 116 -1.82 -2.50 1.62
CA CYS A 116 -2.74 -3.40 0.92
C CYS A 116 -3.55 -2.74 -0.21
N GLU A 117 -2.98 -1.73 -0.86
CA GLU A 117 -3.59 -0.90 -1.88
C GLU A 117 -3.61 -1.53 -3.29
N TRP A 118 -2.78 -2.55 -3.55
CA TRP A 118 -2.61 -3.13 -4.89
C TRP A 118 -3.32 -4.48 -5.01
N ASN A 119 -4.11 -4.67 -6.06
CA ASN A 119 -4.68 -5.99 -6.39
C ASN A 119 -3.66 -6.86 -7.16
N LYS A 120 -3.35 -8.04 -6.62
CA LYS A 120 -2.47 -9.07 -7.22
C LYS A 120 -3.15 -9.85 -8.33
N HIS A 121 -4.48 -9.79 -8.41
CA HIS A 121 -5.26 -10.41 -9.46
C HIS A 121 -5.59 -9.38 -10.54
N ARG A 122 -5.28 -9.71 -11.79
CA ARG A 122 -5.65 -8.91 -12.97
C ARG A 122 -6.53 -9.74 -13.89
N TYR A 123 -7.61 -9.13 -14.40
CA TYR A 123 -8.58 -9.79 -15.26
C TYR A 123 -8.53 -9.17 -16.65
N PHE A 124 -8.47 -10.02 -17.67
CA PHE A 124 -8.39 -9.67 -19.07
C PHE A 124 -9.55 -10.35 -19.81
N THR A 125 -10.47 -9.56 -20.36
CA THR A 125 -11.70 -10.05 -20.96
C THR A 125 -11.85 -9.72 -22.45
N TYR A 126 -10.84 -9.05 -23.03
CA TYR A 126 -10.83 -8.69 -24.44
C TYR A 126 -10.26 -9.84 -25.28
N SER A 127 -10.46 -9.77 -26.61
CA SER A 127 -9.92 -10.74 -27.56
C SER A 127 -8.40 -10.70 -27.66
N SER A 128 -7.76 -9.60 -27.25
CA SER A 128 -6.31 -9.49 -27.18
C SER A 128 -5.87 -8.49 -26.12
N GLY A 129 -4.59 -8.53 -25.77
CA GLY A 129 -4.00 -7.55 -24.88
C GLY A 129 -2.54 -7.82 -24.54
N VAL A 130 -1.98 -6.94 -23.72
CA VAL A 130 -0.59 -7.00 -23.27
C VAL A 130 -0.57 -7.22 -21.75
N ILE A 131 0.32 -8.09 -21.31
CA ILE A 131 0.56 -8.41 -19.91
C ILE A 131 2.04 -8.22 -19.62
N SER A 132 2.34 -7.41 -18.61
CA SER A 132 3.72 -7.19 -18.14
C SER A 132 3.84 -7.45 -16.65
N SER A 133 5.06 -7.78 -16.20
CA SER A 133 5.40 -7.82 -14.78
C SER A 133 5.16 -6.45 -14.13
N PRO A 134 4.92 -6.40 -12.81
CA PRO A 134 4.89 -5.12 -12.08
C PRO A 134 6.17 -4.32 -12.34
N ASN A 135 6.03 -3.01 -12.48
CA ASN A 135 7.11 -2.03 -12.73
C ASN A 135 7.85 -2.14 -14.07
N TYR A 136 7.52 -3.11 -14.95
CA TYR A 136 8.17 -3.24 -16.25
C TYR A 136 8.18 -1.89 -17.02
N PRO A 137 9.32 -1.45 -17.59
CA PRO A 137 10.57 -2.20 -17.80
C PRO A 137 11.57 -2.16 -16.62
N SER A 138 11.25 -1.47 -15.53
CA SER A 138 12.03 -1.53 -14.29
C SER A 138 11.83 -2.87 -13.59
N SER A 139 12.75 -3.18 -12.67
CA SER A 139 12.72 -4.46 -11.96
C SER A 139 11.43 -4.67 -11.17
N TYR A 140 10.93 -5.90 -11.21
CA TYR A 140 9.87 -6.33 -10.30
C TYR A 140 10.39 -6.36 -8.85
N THR A 141 9.50 -6.49 -7.86
CA THR A 141 9.87 -6.56 -6.44
C THR A 141 9.91 -8.00 -5.91
N ASN A 142 10.48 -8.20 -4.73
CA ASN A 142 10.52 -9.51 -4.06
C ASN A 142 9.13 -9.91 -3.51
N ASN A 143 8.94 -11.19 -3.26
CA ASN A 143 7.78 -11.81 -2.61
C ASN A 143 6.46 -11.61 -3.39
N LEU A 144 6.54 -11.60 -4.72
CA LEU A 144 5.37 -11.45 -5.58
C LEU A 144 4.61 -12.77 -5.72
N ARG A 145 3.30 -12.64 -5.90
CA ARG A 145 2.40 -13.73 -6.31
C ARG A 145 1.21 -13.15 -7.08
N TYR A 146 1.46 -12.73 -8.32
CA TYR A 146 0.44 -12.13 -9.19
C TYR A 146 -0.25 -13.20 -10.02
N LYS A 147 -1.58 -13.09 -10.13
CA LYS A 147 -2.39 -13.93 -11.01
C LYS A 147 -3.04 -13.07 -12.09
N TYR A 148 -2.93 -13.51 -13.33
CA TYR A 148 -3.51 -12.86 -14.49
C TYR A 148 -4.50 -13.83 -15.12
N PHE A 149 -5.78 -13.52 -14.98
CA PHE A 149 -6.89 -14.32 -15.49
C PHE A 149 -7.28 -13.78 -16.87
N VAL A 150 -7.06 -14.58 -17.91
CA VAL A 150 -7.47 -14.26 -19.28
C VAL A 150 -8.70 -15.09 -19.60
N ARG A 151 -9.78 -14.43 -19.99
CA ARG A 151 -11.03 -15.07 -20.41
C ARG A 151 -11.57 -14.38 -21.66
N VAL A 152 -11.59 -15.10 -22.77
CA VAL A 152 -12.13 -14.60 -24.04
C VAL A 152 -13.53 -15.17 -24.30
N GLN A 153 -14.11 -14.88 -25.47
CA GLN A 153 -15.45 -15.36 -25.83
C GLN A 153 -15.50 -16.89 -25.83
N ALA A 154 -16.65 -17.44 -25.46
CA ALA A 154 -16.86 -18.88 -25.46
C ALA A 154 -16.66 -19.46 -26.87
N GLY A 155 -16.02 -20.63 -26.96
CA GLY A 155 -15.70 -21.28 -28.23
C GLY A 155 -14.36 -20.85 -28.84
N GLN A 156 -13.70 -19.80 -28.32
CA GLN A 156 -12.35 -19.41 -28.74
C GLN A 156 -11.27 -20.03 -27.84
N ARG A 157 -10.05 -20.06 -28.35
CA ARG A 157 -8.81 -20.42 -27.65
C ARG A 157 -7.88 -19.22 -27.53
N ILE A 158 -7.03 -19.24 -26.53
CA ILE A 158 -6.07 -18.17 -26.24
C ILE A 158 -4.66 -18.63 -26.61
N ALA A 159 -3.96 -17.83 -27.42
CA ALA A 159 -2.52 -17.91 -27.62
C ALA A 159 -1.85 -16.80 -26.81
N MET A 160 -0.85 -17.15 -25.99
CA MET A 160 -0.04 -16.21 -25.24
C MET A 160 1.41 -16.31 -25.70
N THR A 161 2.00 -15.17 -26.05
CA THR A 161 3.37 -15.08 -26.55
C THR A 161 4.17 -14.13 -25.66
N PHE A 162 5.18 -14.66 -24.99
CA PHE A 162 6.19 -13.87 -24.28
C PHE A 162 7.24 -13.42 -25.28
N SER A 163 7.43 -12.11 -25.43
CA SER A 163 8.50 -11.59 -26.31
C SER A 163 9.85 -11.55 -25.60
N ARG A 164 9.84 -11.40 -24.27
CA ARG A 164 11.03 -11.42 -23.42
C ARG A 164 10.66 -11.86 -22.01
N ILE A 165 11.51 -12.68 -21.41
CA ILE A 165 11.44 -13.04 -19.99
C ILE A 165 12.83 -12.81 -19.40
N ASP A 166 12.90 -12.11 -18.28
CA ASP A 166 14.13 -11.80 -17.54
C ASP A 166 13.80 -11.84 -16.06
N THR A 167 14.01 -13.00 -15.46
CA THR A 167 13.66 -13.33 -14.07
C THR A 167 14.85 -13.99 -13.39
N GLU A 168 14.89 -14.00 -12.06
CA GLU A 168 15.91 -14.76 -11.33
C GLU A 168 15.84 -16.24 -11.72
N ALA A 169 16.97 -16.78 -12.18
CA ALA A 169 17.05 -18.16 -12.62
C ALA A 169 16.82 -19.12 -11.44
N LYS A 170 15.93 -20.10 -11.63
CA LYS A 170 15.58 -21.17 -10.66
C LYS A 170 14.78 -20.75 -9.43
N PHE A 171 14.47 -19.47 -9.23
CA PHE A 171 13.77 -18.98 -8.04
C PHE A 171 12.49 -18.24 -8.39
N ASP A 172 12.55 -17.41 -9.43
CA ASP A 172 11.41 -16.62 -9.89
C ASP A 172 10.79 -17.24 -11.13
N TYR A 173 9.47 -17.39 -11.13
CA TYR A 173 8.77 -18.17 -12.14
C TYR A 173 7.63 -17.43 -12.78
N VAL A 174 7.58 -17.52 -14.11
CA VAL A 174 6.36 -17.31 -14.90
C VAL A 174 5.77 -18.69 -15.20
N GLN A 175 4.49 -18.87 -14.84
CA GLN A 175 3.74 -20.10 -15.09
C GLN A 175 2.46 -19.79 -15.85
N VAL A 176 2.10 -20.61 -16.83
CA VAL A 176 0.85 -20.51 -17.58
C VAL A 176 0.09 -21.82 -17.48
N PHE A 177 -1.20 -21.75 -17.18
CA PHE A 177 -2.10 -22.88 -16.99
C PHE A 177 -3.25 -22.83 -18.00
N ASP A 178 -3.62 -24.00 -18.50
CA ASP A 178 -4.69 -24.23 -19.48
C ASP A 178 -6.06 -24.27 -18.82
N GLY A 179 -6.49 -23.12 -18.32
CA GLY A 179 -7.76 -22.96 -17.60
C GLY A 179 -7.74 -21.76 -16.68
N SER A 180 -8.57 -21.77 -15.63
CA SER A 180 -8.73 -20.65 -14.70
C SER A 180 -8.16 -20.90 -13.31
N LYS A 181 -7.57 -22.08 -13.07
CA LYS A 181 -7.10 -22.55 -11.77
C LYS A 181 -5.66 -23.06 -11.83
N LEU A 182 -4.98 -23.02 -10.68
CA LEU A 182 -3.62 -23.57 -10.54
C LEU A 182 -3.58 -25.11 -10.57
N SER A 183 -4.75 -25.76 -10.46
CA SER A 183 -4.92 -27.21 -10.62
C SER A 183 -5.06 -27.64 -12.08
N ASP A 184 -5.24 -26.68 -13.01
CA ASP A 184 -5.40 -26.98 -14.43
C ASP A 184 -4.05 -27.33 -15.06
N ARG A 185 -4.05 -27.85 -16.29
CA ARG A 185 -2.82 -28.35 -16.95
C ARG A 185 -1.80 -27.22 -17.12
N LEU A 186 -0.57 -27.44 -16.65
CA LEU A 186 0.55 -26.49 -16.82
C LEU A 186 1.03 -26.50 -18.28
N LEU A 187 0.98 -25.34 -18.94
CA LEU A 187 1.46 -25.12 -20.31
C LEU A 187 2.91 -24.62 -20.35
N LEU A 188 3.29 -23.77 -19.40
CA LEU A 188 4.61 -23.19 -19.29
C LEU A 188 5.01 -23.04 -17.83
N LYS A 189 6.26 -23.34 -17.50
CA LYS A 189 6.96 -22.87 -16.31
C LYS A 189 8.35 -22.46 -16.72
N TYR A 190 8.69 -21.19 -16.56
CA TYR A 190 9.95 -20.61 -16.99
C TYR A 190 10.56 -19.75 -15.90
N ALA A 191 11.89 -19.83 -15.76
CA ALA A 191 12.72 -18.99 -14.89
C ALA A 191 14.03 -18.66 -15.62
N GLY A 192 14.61 -17.51 -15.33
CA GLY A 192 15.82 -17.03 -16.00
C GLY A 192 15.53 -16.07 -17.14
N PHE A 193 16.45 -16.03 -18.12
CA PHE A 193 16.45 -15.09 -19.23
C PHE A 193 16.17 -15.77 -20.58
N SER A 194 15.19 -15.25 -21.32
CA SER A 194 14.93 -15.55 -22.73
C SER A 194 14.67 -14.25 -23.50
N SER A 195 15.46 -14.02 -24.55
CA SER A 195 15.19 -13.00 -25.57
C SER A 195 14.41 -13.53 -26.78
N SER A 196 14.21 -14.85 -26.87
CA SER A 196 13.42 -15.48 -27.93
C SER A 196 11.95 -15.56 -27.53
N SER A 197 11.06 -15.44 -28.51
CA SER A 197 9.63 -15.52 -28.27
C SER A 197 9.21 -16.93 -27.85
N ILE A 198 8.44 -17.05 -26.77
CA ILE A 198 7.86 -18.31 -26.29
C ILE A 198 6.34 -18.21 -26.41
N THR A 199 5.72 -19.13 -27.14
CA THR A 199 4.26 -19.14 -27.34
C THR A 199 3.64 -20.40 -26.75
N VAL A 200 2.53 -20.23 -26.03
CA VAL A 200 1.68 -21.32 -25.55
C VAL A 200 0.23 -21.10 -25.95
N GLN A 201 -0.52 -22.19 -26.12
CA GLN A 201 -1.92 -22.17 -26.51
C GLN A 201 -2.77 -22.95 -25.51
N SER A 202 -3.91 -22.37 -25.18
CA SER A 202 -4.95 -23.01 -24.37
C SER A 202 -5.87 -23.89 -25.23
N THR A 203 -6.58 -24.79 -24.59
CA THR A 203 -7.62 -25.64 -25.18
C THR A 203 -9.03 -25.07 -25.01
N SER A 204 -9.19 -24.05 -24.16
CA SER A 204 -10.46 -23.42 -23.83
C SER A 204 -10.38 -21.89 -23.97
N ASN A 205 -11.48 -21.20 -23.66
CA ASN A 205 -11.54 -19.75 -23.64
C ASN A 205 -10.98 -19.12 -22.35
N THR A 206 -10.30 -19.90 -21.50
CA THR A 206 -9.71 -19.42 -20.25
C THR A 206 -8.25 -19.84 -20.11
N MET A 207 -7.43 -18.93 -19.58
CA MET A 207 -6.01 -19.13 -19.29
C MET A 207 -5.63 -18.37 -18.03
N LEU A 208 -4.81 -18.98 -17.17
CA LEU A 208 -4.29 -18.38 -15.95
C LEU A 208 -2.78 -18.28 -16.07
N MET A 209 -2.24 -17.08 -15.91
CA MET A 209 -0.80 -16.87 -15.71
C MET A 209 -0.52 -16.54 -14.24
N LEU A 210 0.50 -17.16 -13.66
CA LEU A 210 1.02 -16.88 -12.33
C LEU A 210 2.46 -16.38 -12.45
N PHE A 211 2.75 -15.25 -11.83
CA PHE A 211 4.11 -14.75 -11.64
C PHE A 211 4.45 -14.75 -10.15
N THR A 212 5.55 -15.40 -9.78
CA THR A 212 6.06 -15.44 -8.40
C THR A 212 7.50 -15.03 -8.33
N SER A 213 7.85 -14.27 -7.28
CA SER A 213 9.24 -13.99 -6.91
C SER A 213 9.54 -14.37 -5.46
N ASP A 214 10.81 -14.68 -5.18
CA ASP A 214 11.29 -15.05 -3.85
C ASP A 214 11.68 -13.82 -3.00
N GLY A 215 12.43 -14.01 -1.91
CA GLY A 215 12.80 -12.95 -0.98
C GLY A 215 13.95 -12.03 -1.43
N SER A 216 14.62 -12.33 -2.54
CA SER A 216 15.87 -11.70 -3.01
C SER A 216 15.89 -11.54 -4.54
N ASN A 217 16.95 -10.91 -5.06
CA ASN A 217 17.33 -10.83 -6.49
C ASN A 217 16.19 -10.57 -7.49
N THR A 218 16.20 -9.38 -8.08
CA THR A 218 15.18 -9.01 -9.08
C THR A 218 15.81 -8.75 -10.43
N ALA A 219 15.00 -8.89 -11.47
CA ALA A 219 15.36 -8.59 -12.85
C ALA A 219 14.25 -7.75 -13.51
N SER A 220 14.42 -7.39 -14.78
CA SER A 220 13.48 -6.50 -15.47
C SER A 220 12.09 -7.11 -15.70
N GLY A 221 11.93 -8.43 -15.56
CA GLY A 221 10.66 -9.14 -15.61
C GLY A 221 10.27 -9.57 -17.02
N PHE A 222 9.01 -9.41 -17.41
CA PHE A 222 8.52 -9.94 -18.67
C PHE A 222 7.48 -9.03 -19.34
N THR A 223 7.32 -9.25 -20.64
CA THR A 223 6.17 -8.76 -21.40
C THR A 223 5.63 -9.87 -22.30
N ALA A 224 4.30 -9.98 -22.35
CA ALA A 224 3.58 -10.97 -23.12
C ALA A 224 2.38 -10.34 -23.82
N THR A 225 2.07 -10.82 -25.02
CA THR A 225 0.81 -10.55 -25.69
C THR A 225 -0.08 -11.77 -25.62
N TYR A 226 -1.39 -11.58 -25.61
CA TYR A 226 -2.34 -12.66 -25.83
C TYR A 226 -3.35 -12.29 -26.91
N SER A 227 -3.85 -13.30 -27.61
CA SER A 227 -4.92 -13.14 -28.61
C SER A 227 -5.81 -14.37 -28.67
N SER A 228 -7.09 -14.15 -28.96
CA SER A 228 -8.10 -15.17 -29.18
C SER A 228 -8.12 -15.63 -30.64
N HIS A 229 -8.31 -16.91 -30.86
CA HIS A 229 -8.53 -17.52 -32.17
C HIS A 229 -9.58 -18.62 -32.05
N SER A 230 -10.27 -18.94 -33.14
CA SER A 230 -11.26 -20.03 -33.21
C SER A 230 -10.60 -21.40 -33.21
#